data_AF-A0A352FLJ1-F1
#
_entry.id   AF-A0A352FLJ1-F1
#
_cell.length_a   1.000
_cell.length_b   1.000
_cell.length_c   1.000
_cell.angle_alpha   90.00
_cell.angle_beta   90.00
_cell.angle_gamma   90.00
#
_symmetry.space_group_name_H-M   'P 1'
#
loop_
_entity.id
_entity.type
_entity.pdbx_description
1 polymer ?
#
loop_
_entity_poly.entity_id
_entity_poly.type
_entity_poly.pdbx_seq_one_letter_code
_entity_poly.pdbx_strand_id
1 'polypeptide(L)'
;MESGESVFQLALKEANEQLSQVDVEYDVLNSKLKDVTDKKTILLSTRLALQIQVGEVAPPEPLSFAQAISARSKNHFKGMGMAAAARKHLAEVGHAQTHAQVLEALLKGNFKTQSKHPSGSLRTAMQKRPDWFRWVKRPADRGRWELVEWPIHDENPMAPPTAAAPSLALVQ
;
A
#
# COMPACT_ATOMS: atom_id res chain seq x y z
N MET A 1 0.99 -57.81 6.60
CA MET A 1 0.29 -56.78 7.39
C MET A 1 0.47 -55.48 6.63
N GLU A 2 -0.56 -55.07 5.91
CA GLU A 2 -0.53 -53.85 5.09
C GLU A 2 -0.72 -52.66 6.03
N SER A 3 0.32 -51.84 6.17
CA SER A 3 0.30 -50.60 6.91
C SER A 3 -0.46 -49.55 6.10
N GLY A 4 -1.80 -49.52 6.24
CA GLY A 4 -2.61 -48.45 5.64
C GLY A 4 -2.21 -47.10 6.26
N GLU A 5 -1.84 -46.13 5.42
CA GLU A 5 -1.58 -44.76 5.85
C GLU A 5 -2.81 -44.23 6.62
N SER A 6 -2.55 -43.64 7.79
CA SER A 6 -3.60 -43.03 8.61
C SER A 6 -4.24 -41.87 7.83
N VAL A 7 -5.56 -41.70 7.96
CA VAL A 7 -6.33 -40.59 7.36
C VAL A 7 -5.70 -39.23 7.68
N PHE A 8 -5.10 -39.08 8.87
CA PHE A 8 -4.37 -37.87 9.25
C PHE A 8 -3.08 -37.64 8.46
N GLN A 9 -2.37 -38.70 8.08
CA GLN A 9 -1.16 -38.60 7.24
C GLN A 9 -1.53 -38.23 5.81
N LEU A 10 -2.62 -38.78 5.27
CA LEU A 10 -3.16 -38.40 3.97
C LEU A 10 -3.59 -36.92 3.95
N ALA A 11 -4.34 -36.48 4.96
CA ALA A 11 -4.76 -35.08 5.09
C ALA A 11 -3.57 -34.12 5.24
N LEU A 12 -2.52 -34.51 5.98
CA LEU A 12 -1.31 -33.70 6.14
C LEU A 12 -0.53 -33.60 4.82
N LYS A 13 -0.45 -34.68 4.05
CA LYS A 13 0.19 -34.71 2.73
C LYS A 13 -0.54 -33.80 1.74
N GLU A 14 -1.86 -33.89 1.70
CA GLU A 14 -2.70 -33.04 0.84
C GLU A 14 -2.59 -31.56 1.22
N ALA A 15 -2.59 -31.24 2.53
CA ALA A 15 -2.39 -29.86 2.99
C ALA A 15 -1.01 -29.31 2.58
N ASN A 16 0.05 -30.11 2.69
CA ASN A 16 1.40 -29.68 2.27
C ASN A 16 1.49 -29.49 0.76
N GLU A 17 0.81 -30.32 -0.03
CA GLU A 17 0.78 -30.20 -1.49
C GLU A 17 0.03 -28.94 -1.93
N GLN A 18 -1.12 -28.64 -1.30
CA GLN A 18 -1.84 -27.40 -1.52
C GLN A 18 -1.01 -26.16 -1.12
N LEU A 19 -0.31 -26.22 0.02
CA LEU A 19 0.54 -25.13 0.48
C LEU A 19 1.69 -24.87 -0.51
N SER A 20 2.32 -25.94 -1.01
CA SER A 20 3.35 -25.83 -2.05
C SER A 20 2.81 -25.23 -3.35
N GLN A 21 1.57 -25.54 -3.75
CA GLN A 21 0.96 -24.93 -4.94
C GLN A 21 0.71 -23.44 -4.73
N VAL A 22 0.19 -23.05 -3.56
CA VAL A 22 -0.04 -21.64 -3.22
C VAL A 22 1.29 -20.84 -3.20
N ASP A 23 2.37 -21.42 -2.68
CA ASP A 23 3.69 -20.76 -2.67
C ASP A 23 4.21 -20.51 -4.09
N VAL A 24 4.04 -21.48 -5.00
CA VAL A 24 4.42 -21.33 -6.42
C VAL A 24 3.59 -20.25 -7.10
N GLU A 25 2.27 -20.22 -6.86
CA GLU A 25 1.40 -19.17 -7.42
C GLU A 25 1.78 -17.77 -6.90
N TYR A 26 2.12 -17.67 -5.62
CA TYR A 26 2.60 -16.44 -5.00
C TYR A 26 3.87 -15.92 -5.69
N ASP A 27 4.85 -16.79 -5.91
CA ASP A 27 6.11 -16.42 -6.57
C ASP A 27 5.91 -15.97 -8.03
N VAL A 28 4.99 -16.62 -8.75
CA VAL A 28 4.60 -16.23 -10.11
C VAL A 28 3.95 -14.85 -10.11
N LEU A 29 3.01 -14.58 -9.20
CA LEU A 29 2.36 -13.27 -9.08
C LEU A 29 3.34 -12.18 -8.70
N ASN A 30 4.27 -12.46 -7.79
CA ASN A 30 5.30 -11.51 -7.37
C ASN A 30 6.26 -11.15 -8.53
N SER A 31 6.62 -12.16 -9.34
CA SER A 31 7.42 -11.94 -10.55
C SER A 31 6.68 -11.08 -11.58
N LYS A 32 5.39 -11.33 -11.81
CA LYS A 32 4.55 -10.50 -12.69
C LYS A 32 4.42 -9.06 -12.17
N LEU A 33 4.27 -8.87 -10.87
CA LEU A 33 4.20 -7.54 -10.26
C LEU A 33 5.50 -6.76 -10.48
N LYS A 34 6.65 -7.42 -10.36
CA LYS A 34 7.95 -6.84 -10.64
C LYS A 34 8.05 -6.37 -12.09
N ASP A 35 7.67 -7.23 -13.05
CA ASP A 35 7.68 -6.89 -14.48
C ASP A 35 6.79 -5.67 -14.80
N VAL A 36 5.60 -5.60 -14.21
CA VAL A 36 4.69 -4.45 -14.38
C VAL A 36 5.30 -3.18 -13.78
N THR A 37 5.97 -3.29 -12.65
CA THR A 37 6.64 -2.16 -11.98
C THR A 37 7.80 -1.63 -12.81
N ASP A 38 8.60 -2.52 -13.39
CA ASP A 38 9.72 -2.16 -14.27
C ASP A 38 9.21 -1.47 -15.54
N LYS A 39 8.16 -2.03 -16.18
CA LYS A 39 7.50 -1.40 -17.34
C LYS A 39 6.95 -0.01 -17.00
N LYS A 40 6.29 0.15 -15.84
CA LYS A 40 5.80 1.46 -15.39
C LYS A 40 6.95 2.46 -15.23
N THR A 41 8.08 2.03 -14.69
CA THR A 41 9.26 2.89 -14.50
C THR A 41 9.84 3.35 -15.83
N ILE A 42 9.93 2.45 -16.80
CA ILE A 42 10.36 2.76 -18.17
C ILE A 42 9.39 3.78 -18.79
N LEU A 43 8.09 3.51 -18.74
CA LEU A 43 7.07 4.39 -19.33
C LEU A 43 7.04 5.79 -18.71
N LEU A 44 7.21 5.90 -17.39
CA LEU A 44 7.32 7.19 -16.72
C LEU A 44 8.56 7.96 -17.18
N SER A 45 9.69 7.28 -17.33
CA SER A 45 10.94 7.88 -17.80
C SER A 45 10.82 8.33 -19.27
N THR A 46 10.23 7.52 -20.13
CA THR A 46 9.94 7.86 -21.52
C THR A 46 8.97 9.04 -21.61
N ARG A 47 7.89 9.04 -20.82
CA ARG A 47 6.94 10.16 -20.76
C ARG A 47 7.64 11.46 -20.40
N LEU A 48 8.50 11.44 -19.38
CA LEU A 48 9.26 12.62 -18.98
C LEU A 48 10.17 13.13 -20.10
N ALA A 49 10.90 12.23 -20.78
CA ALA A 49 11.75 12.61 -21.91
C ALA A 49 10.96 13.27 -23.05
N LEU A 50 9.77 12.73 -23.36
CA LEU A 50 8.86 13.32 -24.36
C LEU A 50 8.33 14.69 -23.93
N GLN A 51 7.95 14.85 -22.67
CA GLN A 51 7.48 16.14 -22.15
C GLN A 51 8.57 17.23 -22.19
N ILE A 52 9.83 16.84 -21.97
CA ILE A 52 10.98 17.74 -22.14
C ILE A 52 11.15 18.12 -23.62
N GLN A 53 11.05 17.15 -24.52
CA GLN A 53 11.24 17.37 -25.96
C GLN A 53 10.14 18.23 -26.59
N VAL A 54 8.91 18.14 -26.08
CA VAL A 54 7.75 18.97 -26.49
C VAL A 54 7.76 20.35 -25.80
N GLY A 55 8.69 20.60 -24.87
CA GLY A 55 8.82 21.88 -24.16
C GLY A 55 7.75 22.13 -23.09
N GLU A 56 6.98 21.10 -22.73
CA GLU A 56 5.96 21.16 -21.67
C GLU A 56 6.62 21.16 -20.28
N VAL A 57 7.83 20.58 -20.17
CA VAL A 57 8.62 20.50 -18.94
C VAL A 57 10.03 21.00 -19.23
N ALA A 58 10.54 21.93 -18.42
CA ALA A 58 11.92 22.38 -18.53
C ALA A 58 12.88 21.19 -18.29
N PRO A 59 13.95 21.04 -19.09
CA PRO A 59 14.93 19.99 -18.87
C PRO A 59 15.49 20.10 -17.44
N PRO A 60 15.66 18.98 -16.72
CA PRO A 60 16.25 19.02 -15.40
C PRO A 60 17.64 19.65 -15.51
N GLU A 61 17.85 20.78 -14.84
CA GLU A 61 19.18 21.40 -14.79
C GLU A 61 20.20 20.37 -14.28
N PRO A 62 21.39 20.26 -14.91
CA PRO A 62 22.42 19.37 -14.43
C PRO A 62 22.83 19.83 -13.02
N LEU A 63 22.36 19.09 -12.02
CA LEU A 63 22.66 19.38 -10.63
C LEU A 63 24.18 19.32 -10.44
N SER A 64 24.75 20.41 -9.92
CA SER A 64 26.13 20.42 -9.44
C SER A 64 26.35 19.23 -8.48
N PHE A 65 27.56 18.65 -8.46
CA PHE A 65 27.91 17.53 -7.57
C PHE A 65 27.50 17.79 -6.10
N ALA A 66 27.59 19.04 -5.65
CA ALA A 66 27.13 19.48 -4.32
C ALA A 66 25.60 19.38 -4.14
N GLN A 67 24.83 19.67 -5.19
CA GLN A 67 23.37 19.54 -5.19
C GLN A 67 22.92 18.08 -5.29
N ALA A 68 23.66 17.20 -5.98
CA ALA A 68 23.38 15.76 -6.00
C ALA A 68 23.58 15.11 -4.61
N ILE A 69 24.60 15.54 -3.87
CA ILE A 69 24.84 15.13 -2.47
C ILE A 69 23.77 15.74 -1.53
N SER A 70 23.34 16.96 -1.80
CA SER A 70 22.24 17.61 -1.05
C SER A 70 20.89 16.95 -1.32
N ALA A 71 20.59 16.56 -2.55
CA ALA A 71 19.36 15.87 -2.94
C ALA A 71 19.25 14.48 -2.28
N ARG A 72 20.37 13.75 -2.13
CA ARG A 72 20.42 12.48 -1.38
C ARG A 72 20.23 12.64 0.14
N SER A 73 20.40 13.83 0.69
CA SER A 73 20.36 14.08 2.14
C SER A 73 19.26 15.04 2.60
N LYS A 74 18.39 15.50 1.69
CA LYS A 74 17.17 16.23 2.06
C LYS A 74 16.28 15.28 2.84
N ASN A 75 16.30 15.37 4.17
CA ASN A 75 15.29 14.75 5.00
C ASN A 75 13.93 15.30 4.56
N HIS A 76 13.14 14.47 3.87
CA HIS A 76 11.84 14.84 3.27
C HIS A 76 10.83 15.32 4.33
N PHE A 77 11.14 15.06 5.60
CA PHE A 77 10.33 15.33 6.78
C PHE A 77 11.03 16.27 7.77
N LYS A 78 12.11 16.96 7.35
CA LYS A 78 12.86 17.87 8.24
C LYS A 78 11.92 18.91 8.85
N GLY A 79 11.90 19.00 10.18
CA GLY A 79 11.07 19.95 10.93
C GLY A 79 9.59 19.57 11.04
N MET A 80 9.17 18.42 10.48
CA MET A 80 7.79 17.95 10.59
C MET A 80 7.60 17.08 11.83
N GLY A 81 6.44 17.23 12.48
CA GLY A 81 6.00 16.27 13.49
C GLY A 81 5.65 14.92 12.86
N MET A 82 5.73 13.84 13.63
CA MET A 82 5.52 12.46 13.15
C MET A 82 4.17 12.26 12.42
N ALA A 83 3.10 12.88 12.93
CA ALA A 83 1.80 12.88 12.26
C ALA A 83 1.84 13.63 10.91
N ALA A 84 2.41 14.84 10.86
CA ALA A 84 2.52 15.60 9.61
C ALA A 84 3.37 14.87 8.56
N ALA A 85 4.46 14.22 8.99
CA ALA A 85 5.30 13.40 8.13
C ALA A 85 4.54 12.19 7.57
N ALA A 86 3.77 11.49 8.42
CA ALA A 86 2.91 10.38 7.99
C ALA A 86 1.82 10.84 7.01
N ARG A 87 1.21 12.01 7.23
CA ARG A 87 0.22 12.59 6.31
C ARG A 87 0.84 12.88 4.94
N LYS A 88 1.99 13.54 4.93
CA LYS A 88 2.73 13.85 3.69
C LYS A 88 3.07 12.58 2.92
N HIS A 89 3.57 11.55 3.63
CA HIS A 89 3.88 10.28 3.00
C HIS A 89 2.65 9.59 2.41
N LEU A 90 1.55 9.49 3.16
CA LEU A 90 0.31 8.91 2.64
C LEU A 90 -0.20 9.68 1.42
N ALA A 91 -0.17 11.02 1.47
CA ALA A 91 -0.58 11.87 0.34
C ALA A 91 0.28 11.66 -0.91
N GLU A 92 1.60 11.48 -0.75
CA GLU A 92 2.52 11.20 -1.87
C GLU A 92 2.28 9.81 -2.48
N VAL A 93 1.95 8.82 -1.65
CA VAL A 93 1.70 7.44 -2.10
C VAL A 93 0.32 7.30 -2.77
N GLY A 94 -0.69 8.02 -2.27
CA GLY A 94 -2.04 8.06 -2.85
C GLY A 94 -2.91 6.84 -2.55
N HIS A 95 -2.50 5.94 -1.65
CA HIS A 95 -3.31 4.78 -1.24
C HIS A 95 -3.08 4.37 0.23
N ALA A 96 -4.03 3.58 0.77
CA ALA A 96 -3.98 3.09 2.14
C ALA A 96 -2.73 2.23 2.41
N GLN A 97 -2.07 2.47 3.54
CA GLN A 97 -0.83 1.77 3.92
C GLN A 97 -0.93 1.18 5.32
N THR A 98 -0.26 0.04 5.55
CA THR A 98 -0.19 -0.55 6.89
C THR A 98 0.68 0.31 7.81
N HIS A 99 0.48 0.16 9.12
CA HIS A 99 1.27 0.88 10.11
C HIS A 99 2.80 0.63 9.97
N ALA A 100 3.20 -0.59 9.63
CA ALA A 100 4.60 -0.95 9.45
C ALA A 100 5.21 -0.23 8.22
N GLN A 101 4.47 -0.20 7.10
CA GLN A 101 4.94 0.46 5.87
C GLN A 101 5.11 1.97 6.05
N VAL A 102 4.16 2.64 6.74
CA VAL A 102 4.28 4.08 7.04
C VAL A 102 5.52 4.34 7.91
N LEU A 103 5.77 3.50 8.92
CA LEU A 103 6.94 3.65 9.77
C LEU A 103 8.25 3.43 8.99
N GLU A 104 8.31 2.38 8.18
CA GLU A 104 9.47 2.06 7.36
C GLU A 104 9.77 3.17 6.36
N ALA A 105 8.74 3.73 5.72
CA ALA A 105 8.90 4.85 4.80
C ALA A 105 9.42 6.12 5.50
N LEU A 106 8.95 6.40 6.73
CA LEU A 106 9.47 7.51 7.53
C LEU A 106 10.96 7.30 7.87
N LEU A 107 11.34 6.09 8.29
CA LEU A 107 12.74 5.76 8.59
C LEU A 107 13.62 5.83 7.34
N LYS A 108 13.15 5.32 6.19
CA LYS A 108 13.84 5.38 4.91
C LYS A 108 13.99 6.83 4.40
N GLY A 109 13.02 7.69 4.67
CA GLY A 109 13.09 9.13 4.41
C GLY A 109 13.94 9.93 5.41
N ASN A 110 14.72 9.23 6.25
CA ASN A 110 15.63 9.81 7.24
C ASN A 110 14.91 10.63 8.32
N PHE A 111 13.68 10.25 8.69
CA PHE A 111 12.95 10.88 9.79
C PHE A 111 13.68 10.67 11.11
N LYS A 112 14.14 11.76 11.72
CA LYS A 112 14.83 11.71 13.02
C LYS A 112 13.80 11.72 14.13
N THR A 113 13.48 10.54 14.65
CA THR A 113 12.66 10.38 15.85
C THR A 113 13.55 10.38 17.11
N GLN A 114 13.18 11.15 18.12
CA GLN A 114 13.81 11.08 19.45
C GLN A 114 13.16 10.03 20.37
N SER A 115 12.12 9.33 19.90
CA SER A 115 11.42 8.33 20.69
C SER A 115 12.16 7.00 20.73
N LYS A 116 12.27 6.40 21.92
CA LYS A 116 12.76 5.03 22.12
C LYS A 116 11.86 3.97 21.45
N HIS A 117 10.58 4.29 21.23
CA HIS A 117 9.59 3.40 20.63
C HIS A 117 8.85 4.07 19.47
N PRO A 118 9.47 4.14 18.28
CA PRO A 118 8.95 4.95 17.17
C PRO A 118 7.62 4.44 16.62
N SER A 119 7.37 3.12 16.63
CA SER A 119 6.07 2.55 16.23
C SER A 119 4.93 3.01 17.15
N GLY A 120 5.12 2.92 18.47
CA GLY A 120 4.11 3.34 19.45
C GLY A 120 3.84 4.85 19.37
N SER A 121 4.90 5.65 19.19
CA SER A 121 4.77 7.09 18.98
C SER A 121 4.02 7.43 17.70
N LEU A 122 4.27 6.71 16.60
CA LEU A 122 3.58 6.92 15.33
C LEU A 122 2.09 6.60 15.47
N ARG A 123 1.75 5.46 16.07
CA ARG A 123 0.36 5.06 16.29
C ARG A 123 -0.36 6.11 17.13
N THR A 124 0.25 6.55 18.22
CA THR A 124 -0.32 7.58 19.10
C THR A 124 -0.48 8.91 18.38
N ALA A 125 0.50 9.32 17.57
CA ALA A 125 0.48 10.58 16.84
C ALA A 125 -0.63 10.61 15.77
N MET A 126 -0.86 9.48 15.09
CA MET A 126 -1.94 9.35 14.11
C MET A 126 -3.32 9.26 14.77
N GLN A 127 -3.45 8.52 15.88
CA GLN A 127 -4.70 8.42 16.64
C GLN A 127 -5.15 9.74 17.25
N LYS A 128 -4.22 10.62 17.66
CA LYS A 128 -4.52 11.97 18.14
C LYS A 128 -5.03 12.92 17.05
N ARG A 129 -4.99 12.51 15.78
CA ARG A 129 -5.38 13.30 14.61
C ARG A 129 -6.46 12.57 13.79
N PRO A 130 -7.66 12.33 14.35
CA PRO A 130 -8.77 11.72 13.62
C PRO A 130 -9.28 12.60 12.48
N ASP A 131 -8.96 13.90 12.52
CA ASP A 131 -9.17 14.87 11.45
C ASP A 131 -8.33 14.58 10.20
N TRP A 132 -7.19 13.89 10.35
CA TRP A 132 -6.28 13.60 9.23
C TRP A 132 -6.25 12.14 8.85
N PHE A 133 -6.37 11.24 9.82
CA PHE A 133 -6.18 9.80 9.63
C PHE A 133 -7.41 9.01 9.99
N ARG A 134 -7.70 8.00 9.16
CA ARG A 134 -8.68 6.97 9.44
C ARG A 134 -8.00 5.61 9.46
N TRP A 135 -8.34 4.78 10.44
CA TRP A 135 -7.94 3.39 10.47
C TRP A 135 -9.04 2.54 9.84
N VAL A 136 -8.74 1.87 8.73
CA VAL A 136 -9.68 1.02 8.01
C VAL A 136 -9.24 -0.43 8.13
N LYS A 137 -10.16 -1.30 8.54
CA LYS A 137 -9.93 -2.74 8.62
C LYS A 137 -10.89 -3.45 7.68
N ARG A 138 -10.37 -3.96 6.57
CA ARG A 138 -11.13 -4.84 5.67
C ARG A 138 -11.15 -6.27 6.25
N PRO A 139 -12.19 -7.07 5.96
CA PRO A 139 -12.18 -8.49 6.32
C PRO A 139 -10.91 -9.15 5.74
N ALA A 140 -10.21 -9.93 6.57
CA ALA A 140 -8.89 -10.54 6.34
C ALA A 140 -7.65 -9.63 6.41
N ASP A 141 -7.76 -8.31 6.61
CA ASP A 141 -6.59 -7.42 6.72
C ASP A 141 -6.23 -7.05 8.18
N ARG A 142 -4.93 -6.82 8.45
CA ARG A 142 -4.41 -6.30 9.73
C ARG A 142 -4.73 -4.82 9.96
N GLY A 143 -5.35 -4.16 8.98
CA GLY A 143 -5.80 -2.78 9.04
C GLY A 143 -4.76 -1.80 8.49
N ARG A 144 -5.27 -0.72 7.88
CA ARG A 144 -4.47 0.28 7.17
C ARG A 144 -4.85 1.69 7.60
N TRP A 145 -3.89 2.59 7.52
CA TRP A 145 -4.09 4.02 7.66
C TRP A 145 -4.43 4.62 6.30
N GLU A 146 -5.49 5.42 6.30
CA GLU A 146 -5.96 6.22 5.18
C GLU A 146 -6.03 7.69 5.58
N LEU A 147 -5.94 8.57 4.59
CA LEU A 147 -6.27 9.97 4.78
C LEU A 147 -7.78 10.16 4.71
N VAL A 148 -8.32 10.99 5.62
CA VAL A 148 -9.76 11.32 5.64
C VAL A 148 -10.19 12.03 4.35
N GLU A 149 -9.26 12.73 3.70
CA GLU A 149 -9.48 13.47 2.45
C GLU A 149 -9.69 12.56 1.22
N TRP A 150 -9.43 11.25 1.34
CA TRP A 150 -9.63 10.33 0.22
C TRP A 150 -11.08 9.89 0.10
N PRO A 151 -11.60 9.77 -1.15
CA PRO A 151 -12.94 9.27 -1.37
C PRO A 151 -13.07 7.89 -0.72
N ILE A 152 -14.19 7.67 -0.03
CA ILE A 152 -14.50 6.37 0.56
C ILE A 152 -14.75 5.43 -0.62
N HIS A 153 -13.75 4.64 -0.98
CA HIS A 153 -13.97 3.49 -1.83
C HIS A 153 -14.66 2.43 -0.97
N ASP A 154 -15.98 2.57 -0.83
CA ASP A 154 -16.88 1.46 -0.52
C ASP A 154 -16.88 0.48 -1.70
N GLU A 155 -15.73 -0.17 -1.94
CA GLU A 155 -15.70 -1.38 -2.76
C GLU A 155 -16.16 -2.55 -1.89
N ASN A 156 -17.48 -2.66 -1.76
CA ASN A 156 -18.12 -3.94 -1.55
C ASN A 156 -18.77 -4.38 -2.87
N PRO A 157 -18.05 -5.03 -3.80
CA PRO A 157 -18.68 -5.66 -4.96
C PRO A 157 -19.20 -7.04 -4.55
N MET A 158 -20.06 -7.13 -3.54
CA MET A 158 -20.78 -8.37 -3.23
C MET A 158 -22.12 -8.10 -2.54
N ALA A 159 -22.96 -7.31 -3.19
CA ALA A 159 -24.39 -7.50 -3.09
C ALA A 159 -24.86 -8.08 -4.44
N PRO A 160 -25.33 -9.34 -4.52
CA PRO A 160 -26.06 -9.77 -5.69
C PRO A 160 -27.28 -8.84 -5.87
N PRO A 161 -27.65 -8.45 -7.11
CA PRO A 161 -28.91 -7.77 -7.36
C PRO A 161 -30.03 -8.76 -7.06
N THR A 162 -30.47 -8.83 -5.81
CA THR A 162 -31.65 -9.60 -5.42
C THR A 162 -32.86 -8.85 -5.94
N ALA A 163 -33.26 -9.25 -7.15
CA ALA A 163 -34.57 -9.18 -7.76
C ALA A 163 -35.49 -8.04 -7.31
N ALA A 164 -35.77 -7.13 -8.25
CA ALA A 164 -37.04 -6.42 -8.29
C ALA A 164 -38.18 -7.46 -8.20
N ALA A 165 -38.82 -7.55 -7.03
CA ALA A 165 -40.12 -8.18 -6.90
C ALA A 165 -41.18 -7.13 -7.29
N PRO A 166 -41.98 -7.36 -8.35
CA PRO A 166 -43.14 -6.53 -8.61
C PRO A 166 -44.27 -7.00 -7.70
N SER A 167 -44.48 -6.35 -6.56
CA SER A 167 -45.73 -6.52 -5.80
C SER A 167 -46.74 -5.46 -6.23
N LEU A 168 -47.45 -5.79 -7.30
CA LEU A 168 -48.78 -5.25 -7.61
C LEU A 168 -49.73 -5.59 -6.46
N ALA A 169 -50.29 -4.57 -5.80
CA ALA A 169 -51.69 -4.55 -5.36
C ALA A 169 -52.04 -3.16 -4.79
N LEU A 170 -52.38 -2.23 -5.69
CA LEU A 170 -53.23 -1.09 -5.38
C LEU A 170 -54.52 -1.29 -6.19
N VAL A 171 -55.54 -1.88 -5.58
CA VAL A 171 -56.93 -1.73 -6.04
C VAL A 171 -57.82 -1.66 -4.80
N GLN A 172 -58.33 -0.44 -4.62
CA GLN A 172 -59.55 0.05 -3.94
C GLN A 172 -60.19 -0.77 -2.81
#